data_AF-A0A0K2LC43-F1
#
_entry.id   AF-A0A0K2LC43-F1
#
_cell.length_a   1.000
_cell.length_b   1.000
_cell.length_c   1.000
_cell.angle_alpha   90.00
_cell.angle_beta   90.00
_cell.angle_gamma   90.00
#
_symmetry.space_group_name_H-M   'P 1'
#
loop_
_entity.id
_entity.type
_entity.pdbx_description
1 polymer ?
#
loop_
_entity_poly.entity_id
_entity_poly.type
_entity_poly.pdbx_seq_one_letter_code
_entity_poly.pdbx_strand_id
1 'polypeptide(L)'
;MIQPSVPESQIIGILNNLRIVFDRERTFPNLISKAENVLLPVDFALNINGFLAIIEYNGSQHYKAKNSSTGAHEALRRLSSNGTARLDYCNKNNIPLLIIHYKDKDRLVKIVSDFIEDVKNSLHGTTKSYTAHTKGYFKNIPYGTFEDSPTGPIKPIQVHKDDTLGYISLSNDAIVWTKKELNTLLARIRSYENKVNQYKSITADLVLTIDSLQHELKQKDAELSEQANSVAAESNSAVITTPEPKIKLKLVEDSKPIEIETQKFNGNFRKTSSTRGPLTNEARIFIKSLSEHHDTVTEIQKYLKDNYHESVSLPTLKKCLL
;
A
#
# COMPACT_ATOMS: atom_id res chain seq x y z
N MET A 1 19.06 10.95 -4.86
CA MET A 1 18.00 11.75 -5.53
C MET A 1 16.92 12.03 -4.51
N ILE A 2 16.40 13.27 -4.47
CA ILE A 2 15.30 13.63 -3.58
C ILE A 2 14.03 12.98 -4.14
N GLN A 3 13.36 12.19 -3.29
CA GLN A 3 12.11 11.53 -3.65
C GLN A 3 11.01 12.59 -3.78
N PRO A 4 10.20 12.58 -4.86
CA PRO A 4 9.03 13.47 -4.99
C PRO A 4 8.08 13.30 -3.82
N SER A 5 7.34 14.37 -3.49
CA SER A 5 6.26 14.25 -2.53
C SER A 5 5.14 13.34 -3.08
N VAL A 6 4.33 12.74 -2.20
CA VAL A 6 3.21 11.87 -2.64
C VAL A 6 2.31 12.57 -3.68
N PRO A 7 1.90 13.84 -3.49
CA PRO A 7 1.13 14.57 -4.51
C PRO A 7 1.89 14.80 -5.82
N GLU A 8 3.19 15.11 -5.77
CA GLU A 8 4.01 15.22 -6.98
C GLU A 8 4.10 13.89 -7.74
N SER A 9 4.27 12.77 -7.04
CA SER A 9 4.24 11.42 -7.64
C SER A 9 2.90 11.14 -8.32
N GLN A 10 1.79 11.60 -7.74
CA GLN A 10 0.47 11.49 -8.36
C GLN A 10 0.38 12.32 -9.64
N ILE A 11 0.89 13.57 -9.63
CA ILE A 11 0.93 14.43 -10.81
C ILE A 11 1.79 13.79 -11.91
N ILE A 12 2.95 13.24 -11.58
CA ILE A 12 3.81 12.48 -12.50
C ILE A 12 3.03 11.34 -13.16
N GLY A 13 2.32 10.54 -12.37
CA GLY A 13 1.47 9.45 -12.89
C GLY A 13 0.39 9.95 -13.85
N ILE A 14 -0.27 11.06 -13.54
CA ILE A 14 -1.29 11.68 -14.41
C ILE A 14 -0.67 12.15 -15.73
N LEU A 15 0.43 12.89 -15.68
CA LEU A 15 1.11 13.41 -16.87
C LEU A 15 1.60 12.29 -17.79
N ASN A 16 2.15 11.23 -17.22
CA ASN A 16 2.57 10.03 -17.95
C ASN A 16 1.39 9.33 -18.64
N ASN A 17 0.27 9.17 -17.93
CA ASN A 17 -0.94 8.57 -18.50
C ASN A 17 -1.51 9.40 -19.66
N LEU A 18 -1.39 10.74 -19.56
CA LEU A 18 -1.79 11.67 -20.61
C LEU A 18 -0.74 11.84 -21.73
N ARG A 19 0.41 11.17 -21.63
CA ARG A 19 1.54 11.24 -22.57
C ARG A 19 2.05 12.66 -22.79
N ILE A 20 2.04 13.48 -21.74
CA ILE A 20 2.60 14.84 -21.76
C ILE A 20 4.09 14.77 -21.45
N VAL A 21 4.92 15.47 -22.24
CA VAL A 21 6.35 15.62 -21.95
C VAL A 21 6.52 16.70 -20.91
N PHE A 22 7.32 16.44 -19.88
CA PHE A 22 7.56 17.42 -18.81
C PHE A 22 8.95 17.28 -18.17
N ASP A 23 9.43 18.41 -17.64
CA ASP A 23 10.62 18.49 -16.80
C ASP A 23 10.21 18.81 -15.36
N ARG A 24 10.87 18.17 -14.39
CA ARG A 24 10.72 18.49 -12.96
C ARG A 24 11.78 19.47 -12.51
N GLU A 25 11.43 20.32 -11.54
CA GLU A 25 12.36 21.26 -10.89
C GLU A 25 13.14 22.13 -11.91
N ARG A 26 12.52 22.44 -13.06
CA ARG A 26 13.17 23.19 -14.12
C ARG A 26 13.36 24.63 -13.68
N THR A 27 14.57 25.16 -13.85
CA THR A 27 14.85 26.58 -13.66
C THR A 27 14.77 27.30 -14.99
N PHE A 28 14.40 28.58 -14.94
CA PHE A 28 14.35 29.44 -16.11
C PHE A 28 15.24 30.66 -15.93
N PRO A 29 15.95 31.09 -16.99
CA PRO A 29 16.64 32.38 -16.96
C PRO A 29 15.65 33.49 -16.56
N ASN A 30 16.07 34.38 -15.66
CA ASN A 30 15.27 35.50 -15.13
C ASN A 30 14.11 35.12 -14.18
N LEU A 31 13.88 33.85 -13.89
CA LEU A 31 13.02 33.43 -12.78
C LEU A 31 13.86 33.33 -11.51
N ILE A 32 13.99 34.44 -10.78
CA ILE A 32 14.92 34.59 -9.65
C ILE A 32 14.15 34.94 -8.37
N SER A 33 14.60 34.38 -7.24
CA SER A 33 14.11 34.80 -5.91
C SER A 33 14.58 36.21 -5.61
N LYS A 34 13.64 37.13 -5.35
CA LYS A 34 13.95 38.51 -4.96
C LYS A 34 14.78 38.61 -3.68
N ALA A 35 14.67 37.63 -2.79
CA ALA A 35 15.33 37.65 -1.49
C ALA A 35 16.76 37.07 -1.55
N GLU A 36 16.95 36.00 -2.31
CA GLU A 36 18.19 35.20 -2.29
C GLU A 36 19.02 35.37 -3.57
N ASN A 37 18.47 36.01 -4.60
CA ASN A 37 19.09 36.16 -5.91
C ASN A 37 19.49 34.82 -6.57
N VAL A 38 18.73 33.76 -6.27
CA VAL A 38 18.92 32.41 -6.82
C VAL A 38 17.79 32.07 -7.79
N LEU A 39 18.10 31.30 -8.83
CA LEU A 39 17.11 30.77 -9.77
C LEU A 39 16.06 29.93 -9.03
N LEU A 40 14.79 30.22 -9.26
CA LEU A 40 13.70 29.45 -8.67
C LEU A 40 13.32 28.31 -9.60
N PRO A 41 13.40 27.05 -9.15
CA PRO A 41 12.84 25.94 -9.90
C PRO A 41 11.32 26.01 -9.87
N VAL A 42 10.69 25.46 -10.91
CA VAL A 42 9.25 25.17 -10.93
C VAL A 42 9.01 23.68 -10.73
N ASP A 43 7.89 23.30 -10.13
CA ASP A 43 7.65 21.88 -9.84
C ASP A 43 7.56 21.04 -11.13
N PHE A 44 6.78 21.52 -12.11
CA PHE A 44 6.66 20.89 -13.42
C PHE A 44 6.60 21.93 -14.55
N ALA A 45 7.45 21.75 -15.56
CA ALA A 45 7.38 22.45 -16.84
C ALA A 45 6.92 21.47 -17.92
N LEU A 46 5.77 21.73 -18.53
CA LEU A 46 5.11 20.87 -19.51
C LEU A 46 5.34 21.38 -20.92
N ASN A 47 5.51 20.46 -21.86
CA ASN A 47 5.39 20.71 -23.29
C ASN A 47 4.03 20.20 -23.78
N ILE A 48 3.12 21.13 -24.08
CA ILE A 48 1.79 20.85 -24.60
C ILE A 48 1.73 21.38 -26.03
N ASN A 49 1.86 20.50 -27.03
CA ASN A 49 1.87 20.85 -28.46
C ASN A 49 2.89 21.94 -28.83
N GLY A 50 4.06 21.96 -28.18
CA GLY A 50 5.11 22.98 -28.40
C GLY A 50 4.99 24.20 -27.48
N PHE A 51 3.88 24.37 -26.78
CA PHE A 51 3.70 25.43 -25.78
C PHE A 51 4.25 25.02 -24.43
N LEU A 52 4.94 25.94 -23.77
CA LEU A 52 5.37 25.81 -22.39
C LEU A 52 4.20 26.11 -21.46
N ALA A 53 3.90 25.20 -20.54
CA ALA A 53 2.97 25.42 -19.42
C ALA A 53 3.62 24.99 -18.11
N ILE A 54 3.23 25.58 -16.98
CA ILE A 54 3.81 25.30 -15.67
C ILE A 54 2.73 24.82 -14.69
N ILE A 55 3.06 23.82 -13.86
CA ILE A 55 2.27 23.41 -12.70
C ILE A 55 3.12 23.60 -11.43
N GLU A 56 2.52 24.23 -10.43
CA GLU A 56 3.05 24.35 -9.05
C GLU A 56 2.09 23.67 -8.07
N TYR A 57 2.62 22.83 -7.18
CA TYR A 57 1.88 22.22 -6.08
C TYR A 57 2.25 22.87 -4.75
N ASN A 58 1.36 23.72 -4.25
CA ASN A 58 1.57 24.43 -2.98
C ASN A 58 1.12 23.58 -1.78
N GLY A 59 2.10 23.06 -1.04
CA GLY A 59 1.92 22.40 0.26
C GLY A 59 1.36 23.33 1.35
N SER A 60 1.02 22.78 2.52
CA SER A 60 0.44 23.55 3.64
C SER A 60 1.36 24.65 4.16
N GLN A 61 2.67 24.46 4.04
CA GLN A 61 3.72 25.42 4.42
C GLN A 61 3.66 26.74 3.63
N HIS A 62 3.01 26.77 2.46
CA HIS A 62 2.83 28.00 1.69
C HIS A 62 1.76 28.93 2.30
N TYR A 63 0.94 28.41 3.21
CA TYR A 63 -0.22 29.12 3.75
C TYR A 63 -0.16 29.31 5.26
N LYS A 64 0.60 28.47 5.96
CA LYS A 64 0.72 28.52 7.42
C LYS A 64 2.17 28.28 7.84
N ALA A 65 2.66 29.11 8.75
CA ALA A 65 3.93 28.88 9.41
C ALA A 65 3.87 27.56 10.21
N LYS A 66 4.97 26.80 10.20
CA LYS A 66 5.05 25.51 10.90
C LYS A 66 4.91 25.65 12.41
N ASN A 67 5.35 26.77 12.97
CA ASN A 67 5.25 27.14 14.38
C ASN A 67 5.32 28.67 14.52
N SER A 68 5.23 29.17 15.76
CA SER A 68 5.24 30.61 16.05
C SER A 68 6.63 31.26 16.02
N SER A 69 7.69 30.54 15.61
CA SER A 69 9.04 31.10 15.60
C SER A 69 9.22 32.15 14.49
N THR A 70 10.13 33.10 14.71
CA THR A 70 10.48 34.12 13.71
C THR A 70 10.94 33.49 12.40
N GLY A 71 11.76 32.45 12.45
CA GLY A 71 12.25 31.73 11.27
C GLY A 71 11.13 31.04 10.47
N ALA A 72 10.08 30.54 11.13
CA ALA A 72 8.93 29.95 10.42
C ALA A 72 8.09 31.00 9.68
N HIS A 73 7.98 32.22 10.23
CA HIS A 73 7.31 33.34 9.55
C HIS A 73 8.14 33.88 8.38
N GLU A 74 9.47 33.93 8.52
CA GLU A 74 10.38 34.28 7.42
C GLU A 74 10.30 33.26 6.28
N ALA A 75 10.28 31.97 6.61
CA ALA A 75 10.11 30.91 5.60
C ALA A 75 8.77 31.05 4.85
N LEU A 76 7.67 31.36 5.56
CA LEU A 76 6.37 31.62 4.94
C LEU A 76 6.42 32.84 4.00
N ARG A 77 7.02 33.95 4.45
CA ARG A 77 7.21 35.16 3.62
C ARG A 77 8.01 34.85 2.36
N ARG A 78 9.09 34.07 2.48
CA ARG A 78 9.92 33.63 1.36
C ARG A 78 9.13 32.75 0.37
N LEU A 79 8.35 31.79 0.86
CA LEU A 79 7.52 30.94 -0.01
C LEU A 79 6.47 31.77 -0.76
N SER A 80 5.85 32.74 -0.09
CA SER A 80 4.88 33.65 -0.70
C SER A 80 5.52 34.57 -1.74
N SER A 81 6.69 35.15 -1.45
CA SER A 81 7.41 36.01 -2.40
C SER A 81 7.89 35.24 -3.62
N ASN A 82 8.38 34.00 -3.44
CA ASN A 82 8.77 33.12 -4.54
C ASN A 82 7.57 32.72 -5.40
N GLY A 83 6.42 32.41 -4.79
CA GLY A 83 5.18 32.13 -5.51
C GLY A 83 4.73 33.32 -6.36
N THR A 84 4.85 34.54 -5.83
CA THR A 84 4.57 35.78 -6.57
C THR A 84 5.55 35.96 -7.74
N ALA A 85 6.84 35.71 -7.53
CA ALA A 85 7.85 35.80 -8.58
C ALA A 85 7.59 34.81 -9.75
N ARG A 86 7.14 33.58 -9.44
CA ARG A 86 6.73 32.61 -10.47
C ARG A 86 5.51 33.08 -11.25
N LEU A 87 4.50 33.60 -10.55
CA LEU A 87 3.32 34.16 -11.20
C LEU A 87 3.68 35.34 -12.12
N ASP A 88 4.48 36.28 -11.64
CA ASP A 88 4.96 37.44 -12.40
C ASP A 88 5.75 37.01 -13.65
N TYR A 89 6.63 36.02 -13.49
CA TYR A 89 7.41 35.46 -14.60
C TYR A 89 6.50 34.81 -15.65
N CYS A 90 5.55 33.97 -15.24
CA CYS A 90 4.62 33.33 -16.16
C CYS A 90 3.75 34.37 -16.88
N ASN A 91 3.31 35.39 -16.15
CA ASN A 91 2.55 36.51 -16.71
C ASN A 91 3.35 37.27 -17.76
N LYS A 92 4.62 37.58 -17.50
CA LYS A 92 5.48 38.34 -18.41
C LYS A 92 5.81 37.58 -19.70
N ASN A 93 5.93 36.26 -19.62
CA ASN A 93 6.34 35.40 -20.74
C ASN A 93 5.16 34.69 -21.42
N ASN A 94 3.91 35.07 -21.11
CA ASN A 94 2.70 34.43 -21.63
C ASN A 94 2.69 32.91 -21.45
N ILE A 95 3.08 32.43 -20.25
CA ILE A 95 3.10 31.00 -19.91
C ILE A 95 1.85 30.66 -19.08
N PRO A 96 1.01 29.70 -19.50
CA PRO A 96 -0.05 29.17 -18.66
C PRO A 96 0.50 28.58 -17.36
N LEU A 97 -0.08 28.99 -16.23
CA LEU A 97 0.35 28.55 -14.90
C LEU A 97 -0.82 27.96 -14.13
N LEU A 98 -0.67 26.72 -13.65
CA LEU A 98 -1.59 26.08 -12.72
C LEU A 98 -0.98 26.08 -11.31
N ILE A 99 -1.69 26.65 -10.33
CA ILE A 99 -1.29 26.59 -8.92
C ILE A 99 -2.29 25.70 -8.17
N ILE A 100 -1.85 24.50 -7.81
CA ILE A 100 -2.64 23.51 -7.09
C ILE A 100 -2.46 23.68 -5.58
N HIS A 101 -3.56 23.78 -4.87
CA HIS A 101 -3.56 23.89 -3.42
C HIS A 101 -3.56 22.49 -2.76
N TYR A 102 -2.81 22.29 -1.67
CA TYR A 102 -2.71 20.99 -0.97
C TYR A 102 -4.03 20.36 -0.49
N LYS A 103 -5.09 21.18 -0.37
CA LYS A 103 -6.44 20.75 0.00
C LYS A 103 -7.16 20.01 -1.14
N ASP A 104 -6.65 20.13 -2.36
CA ASP A 104 -7.25 19.57 -3.56
C ASP A 104 -6.54 18.29 -4.03
N LYS A 105 -5.71 17.67 -3.17
CA LYS A 105 -4.97 16.44 -3.46
C LYS A 105 -5.84 15.29 -3.99
N ASP A 106 -7.10 15.21 -3.54
CA ASP A 106 -8.00 14.12 -3.93
C ASP A 106 -8.64 14.35 -5.32
N ARG A 107 -8.42 15.55 -5.90
CA ARG A 107 -8.98 15.98 -7.19
C ARG A 107 -7.90 16.23 -8.25
N LEU A 108 -6.65 15.83 -8.00
CA LEU A 108 -5.51 16.08 -8.88
C LEU A 108 -5.77 15.61 -10.31
N VAL A 109 -6.28 14.40 -10.50
CA VAL A 109 -6.56 13.82 -11.82
C VAL A 109 -7.45 14.73 -12.65
N LYS A 110 -8.55 15.19 -12.06
CA LYS A 110 -9.50 16.08 -12.73
C LYS A 110 -8.88 17.44 -13.01
N ILE A 111 -8.27 18.07 -12.00
CA ILE A 111 -7.69 19.41 -12.12
C ILE A 111 -6.61 19.48 -13.20
N VAL A 112 -5.66 18.54 -13.18
CA VAL A 112 -4.54 18.51 -14.12
C VAL A 112 -5.04 18.22 -15.53
N SER A 113 -5.98 17.29 -15.70
CA SER A 113 -6.56 16.97 -17.01
C SER A 113 -7.33 18.16 -17.58
N ASP A 114 -8.19 18.80 -16.77
CA ASP A 114 -8.95 19.98 -17.18
C ASP A 114 -8.00 21.12 -17.59
N PHE A 115 -6.91 21.34 -16.85
CA PHE A 115 -5.91 22.35 -17.19
C PHE A 115 -5.21 22.09 -18.51
N ILE A 116 -4.77 20.85 -18.75
CA ILE A 116 -4.12 20.48 -20.02
C ILE A 116 -5.07 20.70 -21.19
N GLU A 117 -6.34 20.33 -21.01
CA GLU A 117 -7.38 20.52 -22.02
C GLU A 117 -7.65 22.01 -22.29
N ASP A 118 -7.68 22.84 -21.25
CA ASP A 118 -7.83 24.28 -21.40
C ASP A 118 -6.63 24.93 -22.13
N VAL A 119 -5.40 24.45 -21.88
CA VAL A 119 -4.21 24.90 -22.63
C VAL A 119 -4.32 24.49 -24.10
N LYS A 120 -4.74 23.25 -24.40
CA LYS A 120 -4.93 22.76 -25.78
C LYS A 120 -5.99 23.55 -26.53
N ASN A 121 -7.11 23.83 -25.87
CA ASN A 121 -8.22 24.60 -26.43
C ASN A 121 -7.96 26.11 -26.42
N SER A 122 -6.73 26.53 -26.08
CA SER A 122 -6.27 27.91 -26.13
C SER A 122 -7.15 28.89 -25.35
N LEU A 123 -7.61 28.50 -24.15
CA LEU A 123 -8.27 29.44 -23.24
C LEU A 123 -7.31 30.58 -22.92
N HIS A 124 -7.64 31.81 -23.30
CA HIS A 124 -6.72 32.94 -23.23
C HIS A 124 -7.31 34.09 -22.42
N GLY A 125 -6.42 34.89 -21.82
CA GLY A 125 -6.77 36.15 -21.15
C GLY A 125 -7.61 36.02 -19.86
N THR A 126 -7.85 34.81 -19.37
CA THR A 126 -8.72 34.56 -18.20
C THR A 126 -7.99 33.83 -17.07
N THR A 127 -8.38 34.12 -15.84
CA THR A 127 -8.07 33.26 -14.68
C THR A 127 -9.23 32.28 -14.50
N LYS A 128 -8.95 30.98 -14.47
CA LYS A 128 -9.95 29.94 -14.25
C LYS A 128 -9.78 29.33 -12.87
N SER A 129 -10.87 29.21 -12.12
CA SER A 129 -10.88 28.46 -10.85
C SER A 129 -11.29 27.02 -11.14
N TYR A 130 -10.43 26.05 -10.85
CA TYR A 130 -10.79 24.62 -10.94
C TYR A 130 -11.49 24.14 -9.67
N THR A 131 -11.15 24.77 -8.55
CA THR A 131 -11.77 24.56 -7.24
C THR A 131 -11.84 25.91 -6.50
N ALA A 132 -12.32 25.91 -5.26
CA ALA A 132 -12.26 27.09 -4.39
C ALA A 132 -10.82 27.54 -4.03
N HIS A 133 -9.81 26.69 -4.23
CA HIS A 133 -8.45 26.92 -3.78
C HIS A 133 -7.38 26.80 -4.89
N THR A 134 -7.70 26.14 -6.00
CA THR A 134 -6.80 25.88 -7.12
C THR A 134 -7.23 26.72 -8.33
N LYS A 135 -6.26 27.42 -8.92
CA LYS A 135 -6.47 28.37 -10.01
C LYS A 135 -5.47 28.13 -11.13
N GLY A 136 -5.95 28.27 -12.37
CA GLY A 136 -5.15 28.39 -13.57
C GLY A 136 -5.14 29.83 -14.05
N TYR A 137 -3.97 30.29 -14.47
CA TYR A 137 -3.75 31.62 -15.03
C TYR A 137 -3.41 31.44 -16.50
N PHE A 138 -4.26 31.97 -17.37
CA PHE A 138 -4.05 31.93 -18.81
C PHE A 138 -3.85 33.35 -19.33
N LYS A 139 -2.87 33.51 -20.22
CA LYS A 139 -2.53 34.79 -20.83
C LYS A 139 -2.82 34.80 -22.33
N ASN A 140 -2.49 35.93 -22.94
CA ASN A 140 -2.78 36.15 -24.35
C ASN A 140 -1.85 35.29 -25.21
N ILE A 141 -2.39 34.83 -26.33
CA ILE A 141 -1.63 34.12 -27.35
C ILE A 141 -0.69 35.09 -28.09
N PRO A 142 0.44 34.60 -28.63
CA PRO A 142 0.93 33.22 -28.53
C PRO A 142 1.52 32.92 -27.15
N TYR A 143 1.33 31.69 -26.67
CA TYR A 143 2.05 31.24 -25.47
C TYR A 143 3.55 31.14 -25.75
N GLY A 144 4.34 31.28 -24.69
CA GLY A 144 5.77 30.98 -24.75
C GLY A 144 6.02 29.57 -25.28
N THR A 145 6.97 29.43 -26.20
CA THR A 145 7.37 28.12 -26.73
C THR A 145 8.23 27.39 -25.71
N PHE A 146 8.14 26.08 -25.70
CA PHE A 146 9.08 25.23 -24.99
C PHE A 146 10.42 25.26 -25.76
N GLU A 147 11.22 26.32 -25.57
CA GLU A 147 12.46 26.53 -26.35
C GLU A 147 13.39 25.30 -26.33
N ASP A 148 14.08 25.09 -27.46
CA ASP A 148 14.96 23.96 -27.73
C ASP A 148 16.17 23.93 -26.80
N SER A 149 16.42 22.73 -26.28
CA SER A 149 17.46 22.33 -25.32
C SER A 149 17.17 22.67 -23.86
N PRO A 150 16.64 21.69 -23.09
CA PRO A 150 16.62 21.76 -21.63
C PRO A 150 18.02 22.06 -21.12
N THR A 151 18.20 23.21 -20.48
CA THR A 151 19.44 23.62 -19.81
C THR A 151 19.57 23.02 -18.42
N GLY A 152 18.53 22.32 -17.94
CA GLY A 152 18.64 21.38 -16.83
C GLY A 152 19.19 20.05 -17.33
N PRO A 153 19.69 19.17 -16.44
CA PRO A 153 19.97 17.81 -16.86
C PRO A 153 18.66 17.24 -17.39
N ILE A 154 18.55 17.09 -18.72
CA ILE A 154 17.66 16.10 -19.31
C ILE A 154 18.09 14.83 -18.60
N LYS A 155 17.34 14.40 -17.58
CA LYS A 155 17.53 13.06 -17.08
C LYS A 155 16.94 12.23 -18.20
N PRO A 156 17.79 11.59 -19.04
CA PRO A 156 17.27 10.66 -20.01
C PRO A 156 16.47 9.65 -19.19
N ILE A 157 15.42 9.07 -19.78
CA ILE A 157 14.69 7.97 -19.16
C ILE A 157 15.73 7.02 -18.55
N GLN A 158 15.84 7.03 -17.22
CA GLN A 158 16.79 6.21 -16.49
C GLN A 158 16.29 4.78 -16.64
N VAL A 159 16.99 4.06 -17.51
CA VAL A 159 16.79 2.65 -17.79
C VAL A 159 17.55 1.90 -16.71
N HIS A 160 16.85 1.45 -15.68
CA HIS A 160 17.41 0.54 -14.70
C HIS A 160 17.23 -0.88 -15.23
N LYS A 161 18.30 -1.46 -15.74
CA LYS A 161 18.32 -2.85 -16.16
C LYS A 161 18.62 -3.72 -14.94
N ASP A 162 17.71 -4.64 -14.63
CA ASP A 162 17.96 -5.68 -13.64
C ASP A 162 18.26 -6.98 -14.38
N ASP A 163 19.54 -7.34 -14.52
CA ASP A 163 19.95 -8.55 -15.22
C ASP A 163 19.54 -9.84 -14.48
N THR A 164 19.19 -9.75 -13.19
CA THR A 164 18.76 -10.92 -12.40
C THR A 164 17.27 -11.20 -12.55
N LEU A 165 16.45 -10.15 -12.65
CA LEU A 165 15.00 -10.25 -12.82
C LEU A 165 14.54 -10.06 -14.27
N GLY A 166 15.45 -9.64 -15.16
CA GLY A 166 15.24 -9.52 -16.60
C GLY A 166 14.48 -8.27 -17.05
N TYR A 167 13.95 -7.44 -16.15
CA TYR A 167 13.15 -6.30 -16.58
C TYR A 167 13.98 -5.03 -16.79
N ILE A 168 13.43 -4.15 -17.61
CA ILE A 168 13.87 -2.77 -17.76
C ILE A 168 12.91 -1.88 -16.97
N SER A 169 13.37 -1.28 -15.88
CA SER A 169 12.61 -0.25 -15.17
C SER A 169 12.90 1.10 -15.80
N LEU A 170 11.83 1.76 -16.26
CA LEU A 170 11.87 3.17 -16.63
C LEU A 170 11.61 3.99 -15.36
N SER A 171 12.12 5.22 -15.33
CA SER A 171 12.12 6.13 -14.17
C SER A 171 10.75 6.51 -13.60
N ASN A 172 9.68 6.04 -14.24
CA ASN A 172 8.28 6.35 -13.96
C ASN A 172 7.51 5.13 -13.41
N ASP A 173 8.19 4.23 -12.69
CA ASP A 173 7.64 2.95 -12.20
C ASP A 173 7.08 2.01 -13.29
N ALA A 174 7.38 2.30 -14.56
CA ALA A 174 6.98 1.47 -15.68
C ALA A 174 8.03 0.36 -15.90
N ILE A 175 7.62 -0.88 -15.68
CA ILE A 175 8.44 -2.07 -15.90
C ILE A 175 8.19 -2.57 -17.33
N VAL A 176 9.19 -2.50 -18.19
CA VAL A 176 9.17 -3.06 -19.53
C VAL A 176 9.79 -4.45 -19.50
N TRP A 177 9.00 -5.46 -19.85
CA TRP A 177 9.45 -6.83 -20.00
C TRP A 177 9.77 -7.13 -21.47
N THR A 178 10.87 -7.82 -21.74
CA THR A 178 11.08 -8.32 -23.10
C THR A 178 10.11 -9.47 -23.39
N LYS A 179 9.72 -9.65 -24.66
CA LYS A 179 8.84 -10.77 -25.09
C LYS A 179 9.39 -12.14 -24.67
N LYS A 180 10.72 -12.28 -24.66
CA LYS A 180 11.42 -13.51 -24.26
C LYS A 180 11.20 -13.80 -22.78
N GLU A 181 11.38 -12.82 -21.90
CA GLU A 181 11.22 -13.02 -20.46
C GLU A 181 9.77 -13.17 -20.02
N LEU A 182 8.85 -12.45 -20.67
CA LEU A 182 7.42 -12.66 -20.47
C LEU A 182 7.05 -14.13 -20.75
N ASN A 183 7.56 -14.71 -21.84
CA ASN A 183 7.34 -16.10 -22.15
C ASN A 183 7.96 -17.05 -21.11
N THR A 184 9.15 -16.73 -20.58
CA THR A 184 9.78 -17.50 -19.50
C THR A 184 8.93 -17.48 -18.22
N LEU A 185 8.41 -16.32 -17.84
CA LEU A 185 7.51 -16.17 -16.69
C LEU A 185 6.21 -16.95 -16.88
N LEU A 186 5.58 -16.85 -18.05
CA LEU A 186 4.39 -17.61 -18.38
C LEU A 186 4.64 -19.14 -18.33
N ALA A 187 5.79 -19.60 -18.83
CA ALA A 187 6.18 -21.00 -18.73
C ALA A 187 6.37 -21.44 -17.26
N ARG A 188 6.96 -20.58 -16.42
CA ARG A 188 7.12 -20.84 -14.99
C ARG A 188 5.79 -20.91 -14.26
N ILE A 189 4.86 -20.01 -14.56
CA ILE A 189 3.49 -20.02 -14.02
C ILE A 189 2.81 -21.35 -14.37
N ARG A 190 2.83 -21.76 -15.65
CA ARG A 190 2.26 -23.05 -16.08
C ARG A 190 2.90 -24.24 -15.35
N SER A 191 4.21 -24.21 -15.13
CA SER A 191 4.90 -25.24 -14.36
C SER A 191 4.43 -25.30 -12.90
N TYR A 192 4.23 -24.15 -12.25
CA TYR A 192 3.69 -24.10 -10.90
C TYR A 192 2.24 -24.57 -10.84
N GLU A 193 1.40 -24.18 -11.79
CA GLU A 193 0.01 -24.65 -11.91
C GLU A 193 -0.04 -26.17 -12.04
N ASN A 194 0.82 -26.76 -12.88
CA ASN A 194 0.91 -28.21 -13.01
C ASN A 194 1.31 -28.90 -11.70
N LYS A 195 2.29 -28.36 -10.97
CA LYS A 195 2.69 -28.89 -9.65
C LYS A 195 1.54 -28.81 -8.64
N VAL A 196 0.83 -27.68 -8.60
CA VAL A 196 -0.34 -27.51 -7.73
C VAL A 196 -1.41 -28.55 -8.06
N ASN A 197 -1.67 -28.80 -9.35
CA ASN A 197 -2.64 -29.83 -9.75
C ASN A 197 -2.17 -31.25 -9.37
N GLN A 198 -0.89 -31.54 -9.51
CA GLN A 198 -0.33 -32.82 -9.06
C GLN A 198 -0.50 -33.01 -7.55
N TYR A 199 -0.21 -31.99 -6.75
CA TYR A 199 -0.42 -32.05 -5.30
C TYR A 199 -1.90 -32.25 -4.94
N LYS A 200 -2.82 -31.56 -5.64
CA LYS A 200 -4.26 -31.77 -5.45
C LYS A 200 -4.67 -33.22 -5.72
N SER A 201 -4.16 -33.84 -6.79
CA SER A 201 -4.44 -35.24 -7.11
C SER A 201 -3.95 -36.18 -6.00
N ILE A 202 -2.68 -36.02 -5.58
CA ILE A 202 -2.10 -36.85 -4.52
C ILE A 202 -2.87 -36.69 -3.20
N THR A 203 -3.28 -35.46 -2.87
CA THR A 203 -4.08 -35.21 -1.67
C THR A 203 -5.45 -35.87 -1.76
N ALA A 204 -6.11 -35.85 -2.92
CA ALA A 204 -7.38 -36.54 -3.11
C ALA A 204 -7.23 -38.06 -2.93
N ASP A 205 -6.20 -38.66 -3.52
CA ASP A 205 -5.91 -40.10 -3.38
C ASP A 205 -5.62 -40.49 -1.92
N LEU A 206 -4.85 -39.65 -1.20
CA LEU A 206 -4.57 -39.85 0.22
C LEU A 206 -5.85 -39.82 1.06
N VAL A 207 -6.75 -38.85 0.80
CA VAL A 207 -8.03 -38.73 1.51
C VAL A 207 -8.89 -39.97 1.29
N LEU A 208 -8.99 -40.47 0.07
CA LEU A 208 -9.71 -41.70 -0.24
C LEU A 208 -9.11 -42.91 0.46
N THR A 209 -7.79 -42.98 0.54
CA THR A 209 -7.09 -44.07 1.24
C THR A 209 -7.36 -44.04 2.75
N ILE A 210 -7.31 -42.84 3.36
CA ILE A 210 -7.63 -42.66 4.78
C ILE A 210 -9.07 -43.08 5.08
N ASP A 211 -10.02 -42.67 4.24
CA ASP A 211 -11.44 -43.02 4.40
C ASP A 211 -11.65 -44.54 4.35
N SER A 212 -11.00 -45.22 3.38
CA SER A 212 -11.01 -46.68 3.29
C SER A 212 -10.43 -47.36 4.54
N LEU A 213 -9.28 -46.90 5.03
CA LEU A 213 -8.64 -47.46 6.22
C LEU A 213 -9.48 -47.23 7.48
N GLN A 214 -10.14 -46.07 7.59
CA GLN A 214 -11.07 -45.81 8.69
C GLN A 214 -12.29 -46.74 8.65
N HIS A 215 -12.79 -47.05 7.46
CA HIS A 215 -13.87 -48.01 7.30
C HIS A 215 -13.43 -49.44 7.70
N GLU A 216 -12.24 -49.86 7.30
CA GLU A 216 -11.67 -51.16 7.67
C GLU A 216 -11.45 -51.28 9.18
N LEU A 217 -10.91 -50.24 9.83
CA LEU A 217 -10.77 -50.21 11.29
C LEU A 217 -12.11 -50.34 12.00
N LYS A 218 -13.14 -49.61 11.55
CA LYS A 218 -14.50 -49.74 12.14
C LYS A 218 -15.06 -51.15 12.00
N GLN A 219 -14.82 -51.81 10.86
CA GLN A 219 -15.23 -53.21 10.68
C GLN A 219 -14.49 -54.13 11.64
N LYS A 220 -13.18 -53.96 11.78
CA LYS A 220 -12.36 -54.76 12.71
C LYS A 220 -12.75 -54.56 14.17
N ASP A 221 -13.04 -53.33 14.57
CA ASP A 221 -13.52 -53.02 15.92
C ASP A 221 -14.89 -53.67 16.20
N ALA A 222 -15.78 -53.69 15.20
CA ALA A 222 -17.08 -54.37 15.29
C ALA A 222 -16.90 -55.90 15.42
N GLU A 223 -16.04 -56.52 14.59
CA GLU A 223 -15.71 -57.95 14.67
C GLU A 223 -15.11 -58.33 16.04
N LEU A 224 -14.20 -57.51 16.57
CA LEU A 224 -13.59 -57.71 17.89
C LEU A 224 -14.62 -57.58 19.02
N SER A 225 -15.56 -56.62 18.91
CA SER A 225 -16.64 -56.47 19.87
C SER A 225 -17.62 -57.66 19.85
N GLU A 226 -17.89 -58.23 18.67
CA GLU A 226 -18.71 -59.44 18.54
C GLU A 226 -18.01 -60.67 19.13
N GLN A 227 -16.70 -60.83 18.88
CA GLN A 227 -15.89 -61.90 19.47
C GLN A 227 -15.76 -61.78 21.00
N ALA A 228 -15.61 -60.57 21.53
CA ALA A 228 -15.61 -60.34 22.98
C ALA A 228 -16.96 -60.72 23.62
N ASN A 229 -18.07 -60.43 22.93
CA ASN A 229 -19.41 -60.80 23.39
C ASN A 229 -19.67 -62.32 23.29
N SER A 230 -19.10 -63.03 22.30
CA SER A 230 -19.20 -64.49 22.23
C SER A 230 -18.33 -65.22 23.26
N VAL A 231 -17.13 -64.69 23.58
CA VAL A 231 -16.25 -65.25 24.62
C VAL A 231 -16.80 -65.01 26.04
N ALA A 232 -17.50 -63.88 26.25
CA ALA A 232 -18.24 -63.62 27.50
C ALA A 232 -19.48 -64.53 27.66
N ALA A 233 -20.06 -65.04 26.57
CA ALA A 233 -21.19 -65.97 26.60
C ALA A 233 -20.77 -67.42 26.90
N GLU A 234 -19.53 -67.81 26.59
CA GLU A 234 -19.00 -69.17 26.87
C GLU A 234 -18.28 -69.29 28.22
N SER A 235 -18.06 -68.18 28.94
CA SER A 235 -17.34 -68.17 30.23
C SER A 235 -18.26 -67.87 31.41
N ASN A 236 -19.40 -68.57 31.50
CA ASN A 236 -20.24 -68.62 32.70
C ASN A 236 -20.21 -70.02 33.33
N SER A 237 -19.02 -70.51 33.69
CA SER A 237 -18.84 -71.52 34.74
C SER A 237 -17.37 -71.66 35.13
N ALA A 238 -16.89 -70.82 36.04
CA ALA A 238 -16.01 -71.19 37.16
C ALA A 238 -15.45 -69.94 37.82
N VAL A 239 -15.89 -69.72 39.05
CA VAL A 239 -15.30 -68.83 40.05
C VAL A 239 -13.83 -69.21 40.27
N ILE A 240 -12.91 -68.25 40.23
CA ILE A 240 -11.71 -68.16 41.07
C ILE A 240 -11.25 -66.69 41.16
N THR A 241 -10.92 -66.33 42.38
CA THR A 241 -10.48 -65.08 43.03
C THR A 241 -9.23 -64.40 42.43
N THR A 242 -9.33 -63.06 42.26
CA THR A 242 -8.36 -61.92 42.49
C THR A 242 -6.83 -62.10 42.29
N PRO A 243 -6.01 -61.02 42.07
CA PRO A 243 -6.30 -59.58 42.02
C PRO A 243 -5.73 -58.81 40.79
N GLU A 244 -6.26 -57.61 40.57
CA GLU A 244 -5.78 -56.59 39.63
C GLU A 244 -4.32 -56.15 39.89
N PRO A 245 -3.49 -55.91 38.85
CA PRO A 245 -2.34 -55.04 38.98
C PRO A 245 -2.80 -53.58 38.84
N LYS A 246 -2.83 -52.89 39.98
CA LYS A 246 -2.94 -51.44 40.10
C LYS A 246 -1.86 -50.75 39.26
N ILE A 247 -2.22 -50.23 38.09
CA ILE A 247 -1.45 -49.14 37.48
C ILE A 247 -1.83 -47.87 38.24
N LYS A 248 -0.98 -47.52 39.20
CA LYS A 248 -0.99 -46.20 39.84
C LYS A 248 -0.56 -45.16 38.81
N LEU A 249 -1.51 -44.57 38.10
CA LEU A 249 -1.31 -43.23 37.56
C LEU A 249 -1.43 -42.26 38.74
N LYS A 250 -0.30 -41.68 39.11
CA LYS A 250 -0.22 -40.61 40.11
C LYS A 250 -1.07 -39.43 39.61
N LEU A 251 -2.18 -39.18 40.28
CA LEU A 251 -2.69 -37.81 40.41
C LEU A 251 -1.59 -37.01 41.09
N VAL A 252 -0.96 -36.11 40.34
CA VAL A 252 -0.30 -34.94 40.91
C VAL A 252 -1.31 -33.82 40.78
N GLU A 253 -2.07 -33.63 41.86
CA GLU A 253 -2.67 -32.33 42.16
C GLU A 253 -1.52 -31.40 42.55
N ASP A 254 -1.01 -30.66 41.57
CA ASP A 254 -0.34 -29.40 41.84
C ASP A 254 -1.23 -28.28 41.33
N SER A 255 -1.94 -27.70 42.29
CA SER A 255 -2.64 -26.43 42.26
C SER A 255 -1.86 -25.38 41.47
N LYS A 256 -2.32 -25.06 40.26
CA LYS A 256 -2.09 -23.78 39.57
C LYS A 256 -3.29 -23.49 38.65
N PRO A 257 -3.61 -22.20 38.49
CA PRO A 257 -4.98 -21.73 38.31
C PRO A 257 -5.51 -22.10 36.93
N ILE A 258 -6.84 -22.28 36.89
CA ILE A 258 -7.69 -22.42 35.72
C ILE A 258 -7.22 -21.47 34.61
N GLU A 259 -6.45 -21.99 33.65
CA GLU A 259 -6.22 -21.32 32.37
C GLU A 259 -7.50 -21.48 31.56
N ILE A 260 -8.33 -20.45 31.62
CA ILE A 260 -9.42 -20.23 30.67
C ILE A 260 -8.79 -20.30 29.28
N GLU A 261 -9.26 -21.23 28.44
CA GLU A 261 -8.86 -21.34 27.04
C GLU A 261 -9.08 -19.99 26.35
N THR A 262 -8.01 -19.19 26.29
CA THR A 262 -7.99 -17.99 25.46
C THR A 262 -8.17 -18.45 24.02
N GLN A 263 -9.25 -18.02 23.37
CA GLN A 263 -9.51 -18.29 21.96
C GLN A 263 -8.25 -17.98 21.14
N LYS A 264 -7.55 -19.01 20.68
CA LYS A 264 -6.39 -18.81 19.81
C LYS A 264 -6.90 -18.41 18.43
N PHE A 265 -6.44 -17.27 17.93
CA PHE A 265 -6.80 -16.78 16.61
C PHE A 265 -5.96 -17.51 15.55
N ASN A 266 -6.61 -18.32 14.71
CA ASN A 266 -5.97 -19.10 13.64
C ASN A 266 -6.08 -18.44 12.25
N GLY A 267 -6.52 -17.18 12.18
CA GLY A 267 -6.72 -16.45 10.93
C GLY A 267 -5.54 -15.54 10.55
N ASN A 268 -5.65 -14.89 9.38
CA ASN A 268 -4.74 -13.80 9.02
C ASN A 268 -5.21 -12.49 9.66
N PHE A 269 -4.31 -11.80 10.36
CA PHE A 269 -4.64 -10.50 10.96
C PHE A 269 -4.88 -9.40 9.92
N ARG A 270 -4.23 -9.50 8.76
CA ARG A 270 -4.19 -8.44 7.73
C ARG A 270 -4.60 -8.97 6.37
N LYS A 271 -5.24 -8.10 5.57
CA LYS A 271 -5.62 -8.41 4.18
C LYS A 271 -4.42 -8.49 3.23
N THR A 272 -3.26 -7.99 3.66
CA THR A 272 -2.02 -7.93 2.89
C THR A 272 -0.87 -8.39 3.78
N SER A 273 0.24 -8.84 3.20
CA SER A 273 1.47 -9.20 3.93
C SER A 273 2.17 -8.03 4.65
N SER A 274 1.74 -6.78 4.43
CA SER A 274 2.29 -5.61 5.10
C SER A 274 1.81 -5.49 6.55
N THR A 275 2.74 -5.25 7.48
CA THR A 275 2.46 -4.94 8.90
C THR A 275 1.71 -3.62 9.12
N ARG A 276 1.51 -2.81 8.08
CA ARG A 276 0.67 -1.59 8.11
C ARG A 276 -0.63 -1.76 7.32
N GLY A 277 -0.88 -2.94 6.77
CA GLY A 277 -2.08 -3.25 6.00
C GLY A 277 -3.36 -3.25 6.84
N PRO A 278 -4.53 -3.13 6.20
CA PRO A 278 -5.81 -3.13 6.89
C PRO A 278 -6.10 -4.48 7.56
N LEU A 279 -6.67 -4.43 8.76
CA LEU A 279 -7.11 -5.62 9.49
C LEU A 279 -8.23 -6.36 8.75
N THR A 280 -8.21 -7.68 8.81
CA THR A 280 -9.31 -8.55 8.36
C THR A 280 -10.54 -8.40 9.26
N ASN A 281 -11.70 -8.88 8.80
CA ASN A 281 -12.92 -8.78 9.61
C ASN A 281 -12.85 -9.74 10.80
N GLU A 282 -12.29 -10.93 10.59
CA GLU A 282 -12.07 -11.95 11.61
C GLU A 282 -11.14 -11.42 12.71
N ALA A 283 -10.07 -10.72 12.33
CA ALA A 283 -9.15 -10.11 13.30
C ALA A 283 -9.82 -9.00 14.12
N ARG A 284 -10.74 -8.22 13.54
CA ARG A 284 -11.48 -7.20 14.30
C ARG A 284 -12.43 -7.83 15.30
N ILE A 285 -13.11 -8.90 14.92
CA ILE A 285 -14.00 -9.67 15.81
C ILE A 285 -13.19 -10.25 16.97
N PHE A 286 -12.02 -10.83 16.67
CA PHE A 286 -11.11 -11.33 17.70
C PHE A 286 -10.58 -10.22 18.64
N ILE A 287 -10.17 -9.07 18.10
CA ILE A 287 -9.76 -7.93 18.93
C ILE A 287 -10.91 -7.45 19.82
N LYS A 288 -12.15 -7.54 19.34
CA LYS A 288 -13.33 -7.21 20.14
C LYS A 288 -13.56 -8.23 21.27
N SER A 289 -13.39 -9.53 21.03
CA SER A 289 -13.50 -10.53 22.11
C SER A 289 -12.38 -10.42 23.15
N LEU A 290 -11.21 -9.89 22.79
CA LEU A 290 -10.14 -9.59 23.75
C LEU A 290 -10.52 -8.49 24.76
N SER A 291 -11.50 -7.63 24.46
CA SER A 291 -11.97 -6.63 25.43
C SER A 291 -12.79 -7.21 26.58
N GLU A 292 -13.24 -8.46 26.46
CA GLU A 292 -13.91 -9.17 27.56
C GLU A 292 -12.92 -9.65 28.63
N HIS A 293 -11.62 -9.71 28.30
CA HIS A 293 -10.57 -10.28 29.14
C HIS A 293 -9.45 -9.29 29.49
N HIS A 294 -9.49 -8.09 28.91
CA HIS A 294 -8.48 -7.05 29.11
C HIS A 294 -9.17 -5.70 29.33
N ASP A 295 -8.89 -5.06 30.46
CA ASP A 295 -9.55 -3.81 30.87
C ASP A 295 -9.02 -2.61 30.10
N THR A 296 -7.78 -2.68 29.59
CA THR A 296 -7.14 -1.56 28.89
C THR A 296 -6.73 -1.88 27.46
N VAL A 297 -6.89 -0.88 26.57
CA VAL A 297 -6.45 -0.97 25.16
C VAL A 297 -4.94 -1.24 25.06
N THR A 298 -4.17 -0.79 26.04
CA THR A 298 -2.73 -1.04 26.16
C THR A 298 -2.40 -2.50 26.47
N GLU A 299 -3.22 -3.20 27.27
CA GLU A 299 -3.07 -4.63 27.51
C GLU A 299 -3.37 -5.44 26.25
N ILE A 300 -4.44 -5.09 25.53
CA ILE A 300 -4.76 -5.73 24.24
C ILE A 300 -3.62 -5.54 23.24
N GLN A 301 -3.06 -4.33 23.16
CA GLN A 301 -1.92 -4.05 22.29
C GLN A 301 -0.69 -4.91 22.65
N LYS A 302 -0.41 -5.05 23.95
CA LYS A 302 0.70 -5.86 24.45
C LYS A 302 0.47 -7.34 24.15
N TYR A 303 -0.73 -7.86 24.41
CA TYR A 303 -1.11 -9.24 24.15
C TYR A 303 -0.96 -9.62 22.66
N LEU A 304 -1.40 -8.76 21.74
CA LEU A 304 -1.24 -8.98 20.30
C LEU A 304 0.22 -9.00 19.85
N LYS A 305 1.05 -8.15 20.46
CA LYS A 305 2.49 -8.12 20.16
C LYS A 305 3.21 -9.36 20.68
N ASP A 306 2.87 -9.81 21.88
CA ASP A 306 3.56 -10.90 22.56
C ASP A 306 3.13 -12.27 22.01
N ASN A 307 1.86 -12.46 21.64
CA ASN A 307 1.32 -13.76 21.21
C ASN A 307 1.24 -13.92 19.69
N TYR A 308 1.10 -12.83 18.93
CA TYR A 308 0.86 -12.87 17.49
C TYR A 308 1.85 -12.05 16.67
N HIS A 309 2.86 -11.43 17.32
CA HIS A 309 3.85 -10.55 16.69
C HIS A 309 3.23 -9.40 15.87
N GLU A 310 2.02 -8.97 16.23
CA GLU A 310 1.27 -7.96 15.50
C GLU A 310 1.36 -6.58 16.15
N SER A 311 1.65 -5.56 15.33
CA SER A 311 1.73 -4.16 15.77
C SER A 311 0.51 -3.37 15.29
N VAL A 312 -0.51 -3.30 16.15
CA VAL A 312 -1.73 -2.52 15.90
C VAL A 312 -1.67 -1.18 16.65
N SER A 313 -1.99 -0.08 15.97
CA SER A 313 -1.96 1.25 16.58
C SER A 313 -3.12 1.46 17.56
N LEU A 314 -2.90 2.24 18.64
CA LEU A 314 -3.96 2.55 19.62
C LEU A 314 -5.23 3.17 18.98
N PRO A 315 -5.14 4.11 18.01
CA PRO A 315 -6.33 4.60 17.31
C PRO A 315 -7.09 3.49 16.57
N THR A 316 -6.38 2.52 15.99
CA THR A 316 -7.00 1.39 15.29
C THR A 316 -7.69 0.44 16.26
N LEU A 317 -7.07 0.14 17.40
CA LEU A 317 -7.67 -0.68 18.45
C LEU A 317 -8.94 -0.03 19.00
N LYS A 318 -8.88 1.27 19.34
CA LYS A 318 -10.06 2.03 19.78
C LYS A 318 -11.20 1.96 18.77
N LYS A 319 -10.90 2.01 17.46
CA LYS A 319 -11.91 1.89 16.40
C LYS A 319 -12.51 0.48 16.28
N CYS A 320 -11.81 -0.57 16.70
CA CYS A 320 -12.34 -1.94 16.70
C CYS A 320 -13.20 -2.24 17.93
N LEU A 321 -13.02 -1.46 19.00
CA LEU A 321 -13.75 -1.59 20.26
C LEU A 321 -15.01 -0.72 20.35
N LEU A 322 -15.17 0.24 19.42
CA LEU A 322 -16.41 0.97 19.17
C LEU A 322 -17.37 0.11 18.32
#